data_AF-A0A2W6W5G5-F1
#
_entry.id   AF-A0A2W6W5G5-F1
#
_cell.length_a   1.000
_cell.length_b   1.000
_cell.length_c   1.000
_cell.angle_alpha   90.00
_cell.angle_beta   90.00
_cell.angle_gamma   90.00
#
_symmetry.space_group_name_H-M   'P 1'
#
loop_
_entity.id
_entity.type
_entity.pdbx_description
1 polymer ?
#
loop_
_entity_poly.entity_id
_entity_poly.type
_entity_poly.pdbx_seq_one_letter_code
_entity_poly.pdbx_strand_id
1 'polypeptide(L)' 'MTQEELTDLVAAAVGRTPQWVRHDLSATDASLRERAEETLAAMIVASLLPDAGLVTEGVH' A
#
# COMPACT_ATOMS: atom_id res chain seq x y z
N MET A 1 1.75 15.70 -11.29
CA MET A 1 1.09 15.26 -10.05
C MET A 1 0.81 16.48 -9.19
N THR A 2 -0.45 16.88 -9.10
CA THR A 2 -0.95 17.91 -8.19
C THR A 2 -1.19 17.31 -6.80
N GLN A 3 -1.44 18.16 -5.79
CA GLN A 3 -1.80 17.68 -4.45
C GLN A 3 -3.12 16.88 -4.45
N GLU A 4 -4.08 17.28 -5.28
CA GLU A 4 -5.37 16.60 -5.42
C GLU A 4 -5.18 15.20 -6.01
N GLU A 5 -4.41 15.08 -7.09
CA GLU A 5 -4.06 13.79 -7.71
C GLU A 5 -3.35 12.86 -6.72
N LEU A 6 -2.42 13.39 -5.92
CA LEU A 6 -1.74 12.61 -4.88
C LEU A 6 -2.70 12.14 -3.79
N THR A 7 -3.61 13.02 -3.35
CA THR A 7 -4.61 12.69 -2.32
C THR A 7 -5.52 11.57 -2.80
N ASP A 8 -5.97 11.62 -4.05
CA ASP A 8 -6.80 10.59 -4.66
C ASP A 8 -6.09 9.24 -4.74
N LEU A 9 -4.81 9.22 -5.12
CA LEU A 9 -4.01 7.98 -5.16
C LEU A 9 -3.85 7.35 -3.77
N VAL A 10 -3.57 8.17 -2.75
CA VAL A 10 -3.45 7.69 -1.36
C VAL A 10 -4.79 7.19 -0.84
N ALA A 11 -5.89 7.94 -1.06
CA ALA A 11 -7.22 7.53 -0.66
C ALA A 11 -7.64 6.21 -1.33
N ALA A 12 -7.28 6.02 -2.60
CA ALA A 12 -7.54 4.78 -3.32
C ALA A 12 -6.72 3.60 -2.77
N ALA A 13 -5.47 3.81 -2.33
CA ALA A 13 -4.66 2.80 -1.65
C ALA A 13 -5.28 2.39 -0.31
N VAL A 14 -5.66 3.37 0.53
CA VAL A 14 -6.31 3.15 1.84
C VAL A 14 -7.68 2.47 1.68
N GLY A 15 -8.43 2.84 0.64
CA GLY A 15 -9.71 2.24 0.29
C GLY A 15 -9.60 0.74 -0.03
N ARG A 16 -8.47 0.31 -0.61
CA ARG A 16 -8.20 -1.09 -0.97
C ARG A 16 -7.49 -1.88 0.14
N THR A 17 -7.11 -1.24 1.25
CA THR A 17 -6.39 -1.89 2.35
C THR A 17 -7.18 -3.09 2.90
N PRO A 18 -6.56 -4.29 2.97
CA PRO A 18 -7.21 -5.50 3.49
C PRO A 18 -7.72 -5.34 4.92
N GLN A 19 -8.79 -6.08 5.26
CA GLN A 19 -9.38 -6.04 6.61
C GLN A 19 -8.38 -6.43 7.71
N TRP A 20 -7.49 -7.39 7.44
CA TRP A 20 -6.47 -7.81 8.41
C TRP A 20 -5.48 -6.68 8.71
N VAL A 21 -5.07 -5.87 7.72
CA VAL A 21 -4.18 -4.71 7.94
C VAL A 21 -4.89 -3.68 8.81
N ARG A 22 -6.18 -3.42 8.54
CA ARG A 22 -6.97 -2.49 9.35
C ARG A 22 -7.11 -2.96 10.81
N HIS A 23 -7.28 -4.26 11.02
CA HIS A 23 -7.33 -4.86 12.34
C HIS A 23 -5.98 -4.73 13.06
N ASP A 24 -4.90 -5.09 12.39
CA ASP A 24 -3.56 -5.08 12.96
C ASP A 24 -3.06 -3.66 13.27
N LEU A 25 -3.45 -2.65 12.47
CA LEU A 25 -3.20 -1.24 12.78
C LEU A 25 -3.82 -0.79 14.11
N SER A 26 -4.92 -1.41 14.54
CA SER A 26 -5.56 -1.12 15.84
C SER A 26 -5.08 -2.04 16.97
N ALA A 27 -4.12 -2.94 16.72
CA ALA A 27 -3.64 -3.88 17.71
C ALA A 27 -2.83 -3.18 18.81
N THR A 28 -2.92 -3.66 20.05
CA THR A 28 -2.04 -3.20 21.13
C THR A 28 -0.62 -3.75 21.00
N ASP A 29 -0.48 -4.93 20.37
CA ASP A 29 0.80 -5.54 20.05
C ASP A 29 1.56 -4.68 19.02
N ALA A 30 2.78 -4.27 19.38
CA ALA A 30 3.59 -3.38 18.54
C ALA A 30 4.05 -4.05 17.25
N SER A 31 4.38 -5.33 17.28
CA SER A 31 4.86 -6.06 16.10
C SER A 31 3.74 -6.29 15.09
N LEU A 32 2.50 -6.47 15.54
CA LEU A 32 1.35 -6.52 14.64
C LEU A 32 1.09 -5.18 13.96
N ARG A 33 1.16 -4.07 14.71
CA ARG A 33 1.00 -2.73 14.12
C ARG A 33 2.10 -2.43 13.11
N GLU A 34 3.35 -2.70 13.44
CA GLU A 34 4.51 -2.44 12.56
C GLU A 34 4.34 -3.17 11.22
N ARG A 35 4.00 -4.46 11.25
CA ARG A 35 3.71 -5.24 10.02
C ARG A 35 2.59 -4.60 9.17
N ALA A 36 1.56 -4.10 9.83
CA ALA A 36 0.42 -3.47 9.16
C ALA A 36 0.81 -2.13 8.54
N GLU A 37 1.61 -1.33 9.23
CA GLU A 37 2.17 -0.07 8.74
C GLU A 37 3.08 -0.29 7.53
N GLU A 38 3.99 -1.27 7.58
CA GLU A 38 4.85 -1.65 6.45
C GLU A 38 4.03 -2.05 5.22
N THR A 39 2.99 -2.87 5.43
CA THR A 39 2.11 -3.30 4.35
C THR A 39 1.35 -2.12 3.75
N LEU A 40 0.80 -1.23 4.59
CA LEU A 40 0.11 -0.03 4.12
C LEU A 40 1.05 0.90 3.34
N ALA A 41 2.28 1.09 3.82
CA ALA A 41 3.30 1.87 3.12
C ALA A 41 3.60 1.28 1.74
N ALA A 42 3.77 -0.04 1.63
CA ALA A 42 3.98 -0.72 0.35
C ALA A 42 2.79 -0.54 -0.61
N MET A 43 1.55 -0.59 -0.10
CA MET A 43 0.34 -0.35 -0.92
C MET A 43 0.24 1.09 -1.43
N ILE A 44 0.62 2.06 -0.59
CA ILE A 44 0.68 3.47 -0.99
C ILE A 44 1.75 3.62 -2.09
N VAL A 45 2.96 3.12 -1.88
CA VAL A 45 4.03 3.17 -2.88
C VAL A 45 3.60 2.52 -4.20
N ALA A 46 2.98 1.34 -4.16
CA ALA A 46 2.46 0.66 -5.34
C ALA A 46 1.38 1.45 -6.08
N SER A 47 0.62 2.31 -5.38
CA SER A 47 -0.39 3.18 -6.00
C SER A 47 0.20 4.48 -6.57
N LEU A 48 1.37 4.90 -6.06
CA LEU A 48 2.09 6.10 -6.53
C LEU A 48 3.01 5.81 -7.72
N LEU A 49 3.47 4.56 -7.86
CA LEU A 49 4.30 4.14 -8.98
C LEU A 49 3.40 3.77 -10.17
N PRO A 50 3.43 4.53 -11.28
CA PRO A 50 2.73 4.13 -12.50
C PRO A 50 3.34 2.81 -12.98
N ASP A 51 2.50 1.79 -13.17
CA ASP A 51 2.83 0.43 -13.64
C ASP A 51 4.31 0.09 -13.43
N ALA A 52 4.65 -0.46 -12.24
CA ALA A 52 5.87 -1.24 -12.10
C ALA A 52 5.72 -2.42 -13.06
N GLY A 53 6.07 -2.16 -14.32
CA GLY A 53 5.88 -3.05 -15.44
C GLY A 53 6.37 -4.41 -15.00
N LEU A 54 5.49 -5.38 -15.17
CA LEU A 54 5.85 -6.77 -15.20
C LEU A 54 7.00 -6.91 -16.20
N VAL A 55 8.24 -6.80 -15.73
CA VAL A 55 9.41 -7.41 -16.37
C VAL A 55 9.30 -8.91 -16.12
N THR A 56 8.24 -9.49 -16.66
CA THR A 56 8.22 -10.88 -17.10
C THR A 56 8.81 -10.89 -18.52
N GLU A 57 10.01 -10.35 -18.68
CA GLU A 57 10.81 -10.61 -19.87
C GLU A 57 11.86 -11.67 -19.50
N GLY A 58 11.68 -12.86 -20.07
CA GLY A 58 12.75 -13.83 -20.30
C GLY A 58 13.12 -14.72 -19.11
N VAL A 59 12.38 -15.81 -18.91
CA VAL A 59 13.04 -17.10 -18.66
C VAL A 59 12.63 -18.04 -19.79
N HIS A 60 13.50 -18.10 -20.78
CA HIS A 60 13.59 -19.17 -21.77
C HIS A 60 14.10 -20.44 -21.10
#